data_AF-A0A3C0FN95-F1
#
_entry.id   AF-A0A3C0FN95-F1
#
_cell.length_a   1.000
_cell.length_b   1.000
_cell.length_c   1.000
_cell.angle_alpha   90.00
_cell.angle_beta   90.00
_cell.angle_gamma   90.00
#
_symmetry.space_group_name_H-M   'P 1'
#
loop_
_entity.id
_entity.type
_entity.pdbx_description
1 polymer ?
#
loop_
_entity_poly.entity_id
_entity_poly.type
_entity_poly.pdbx_seq_one_letter_code
_entity_poly.pdbx_strand_id
1 'polypeptide(L)'
;FYQVPDALAEAITGITDNPIMVLLMINVMLLVAGMIMDMAALILICTPIFLPLAMQFGMDPIQFGMVLMMNLGLGLCTPPVGSCLFVGCAIGGVKIEKAVQSIWPFYLAILTALLLTTYIPAISMTLPNLVFGAS
;
A
#
# COMPACT_ATOMS: atom_id res chain seq x y z
N PHE A 1 6.17 -24.03 -3.37
CA PHE A 1 5.34 -23.07 -2.61
C PHE A 1 6.15 -22.05 -1.79
N TYR A 2 7.40 -22.33 -1.38
CA TYR A 2 8.28 -21.35 -0.68
C TYR A 2 9.02 -20.35 -1.58
N GLN A 3 8.92 -20.44 -2.91
CA GLN A 3 9.78 -19.68 -3.81
C GLN A 3 9.20 -18.35 -4.30
N VAL A 4 7.90 -18.10 -4.15
CA VAL A 4 7.31 -16.83 -4.62
C VAL A 4 7.79 -15.63 -3.79
N PRO A 5 7.86 -15.71 -2.45
CA PRO A 5 8.39 -14.62 -1.62
C PRO A 5 9.88 -14.37 -1.89
N ASP A 6 10.68 -15.44 -1.89
CA ASP A 6 12.13 -15.36 -2.06
C ASP A 6 12.51 -14.92 -3.49
N ALA A 7 11.80 -15.39 -4.51
CA ALA A 7 12.05 -14.95 -5.89
C ALA A 7 11.65 -13.50 -6.12
N LEU A 8 10.61 -13.00 -5.44
CA LEU A 8 10.27 -11.57 -5.48
C LEU A 8 11.31 -10.73 -4.74
N ALA A 9 11.79 -11.20 -3.59
CA ALA A 9 12.86 -10.55 -2.85
C ALA A 9 14.16 -10.49 -3.69
N GLU A 10 14.59 -11.61 -4.27
CA GLU A 10 15.76 -11.69 -5.17
C GLU A 10 15.58 -10.85 -6.44
N ALA A 11 14.37 -10.79 -7.00
CA ALA A 11 14.10 -9.95 -8.16
C ALA A 11 14.21 -8.45 -7.83
N ILE A 12 13.82 -8.05 -6.63
CA ILE A 12 13.90 -6.65 -6.19
C ILE A 12 15.34 -6.29 -5.80
N THR A 13 16.02 -7.13 -5.03
CA THR A 13 17.42 -6.90 -4.62
C THR A 13 18.40 -7.03 -5.78
N GLY A 14 18.08 -7.83 -6.80
CA GLY A 14 18.87 -7.91 -8.03
C GLY A 14 18.82 -6.65 -8.90
N ILE A 15 17.82 -5.77 -8.68
CA ILE A 15 17.67 -4.49 -9.41
C ILE A 15 18.29 -3.34 -8.62
N THR A 16 18.14 -3.31 -7.29
CA THR A 16 18.67 -2.21 -6.47
C THR A 16 18.87 -2.58 -5.00
N ASP A 17 19.99 -2.13 -4.43
CA ASP A 17 20.28 -2.27 -2.99
C ASP A 17 19.75 -1.08 -2.17
N ASN A 18 19.16 -0.07 -2.84
CA ASN A 18 18.70 1.14 -2.15
C ASN A 18 17.37 0.88 -1.42
N PRO A 19 17.33 0.97 -0.07
CA PRO A 19 16.13 0.67 0.74
C PRO A 19 14.89 1.43 0.27
N ILE A 20 15.07 2.69 -0.13
CA ILE A 20 14.00 3.57 -0.58
C ILE A 20 13.37 3.07 -1.87
N MET A 21 14.19 2.66 -2.85
CA MET A 21 13.67 2.14 -4.13
C MET A 21 13.00 0.79 -3.94
N VAL A 22 13.54 -0.08 -3.07
CA VAL A 22 12.93 -1.37 -2.72
C VAL A 22 11.53 -1.15 -2.13
N LEU A 23 11.41 -0.25 -1.16
CA LEU A 23 10.12 0.10 -0.54
C LEU A 23 9.12 0.70 -1.55
N LEU A 24 9.61 1.50 -2.50
CA LEU A 24 8.78 2.03 -3.57
C LEU A 24 8.29 0.93 -4.51
N MET A 25 9.14 -0.04 -4.88
CA MET A 25 8.73 -1.20 -5.68
C MET A 25 7.69 -2.05 -4.95
N ILE A 26 7.87 -2.28 -3.65
CA ILE A 26 6.90 -2.99 -2.81
C ILE A 26 5.55 -2.25 -2.82
N ASN A 27 5.55 -0.93 -2.63
CA ASN A 27 4.33 -0.11 -2.72
C ASN A 27 3.62 -0.28 -4.08
N VAL A 28 4.37 -0.16 -5.18
CA VAL A 28 3.80 -0.31 -6.53
C VAL A 28 3.23 -1.71 -6.74
N MET A 29 3.93 -2.77 -6.30
CA MET A 29 3.41 -4.13 -6.37
C MET A 29 2.15 -4.31 -5.53
N LEU A 30 2.13 -3.79 -4.30
CA LEU A 30 0.98 -3.82 -3.41
C LEU A 30 -0.21 -3.06 -3.98
N LEU A 31 0.02 -1.93 -4.65
CA LEU A 31 -1.02 -1.15 -5.29
C LEU A 31 -1.64 -1.89 -6.48
N VAL A 32 -0.80 -2.50 -7.34
CA VAL A 32 -1.28 -3.31 -8.48
C VAL A 32 -1.99 -4.59 -8.01
N ALA A 33 -1.43 -5.28 -7.02
CA ALA A 33 -2.06 -6.46 -6.43
C ALA A 33 -3.38 -6.09 -5.74
N GLY A 34 -3.38 -4.96 -5.01
CA GLY A 34 -4.52 -4.28 -4.38
C GLY A 34 -5.67 -3.95 -5.30
N MET A 35 -5.38 -3.70 -6.57
CA MET A 35 -6.40 -3.49 -7.57
C MET A 35 -7.12 -4.79 -7.93
N ILE A 36 -6.46 -5.95 -7.90
CA ILE A 36 -6.98 -7.21 -8.45
C ILE A 36 -7.66 -8.08 -7.37
N MET A 37 -7.15 -8.06 -6.14
CA MET A 37 -7.58 -8.93 -5.05
C MET A 37 -8.25 -8.14 -3.91
N ASP A 38 -9.15 -8.81 -3.17
CA ASP A 38 -9.80 -8.24 -1.99
C ASP A 38 -8.80 -7.89 -0.88
N MET A 39 -9.12 -6.86 -0.09
CA MET A 39 -8.25 -6.34 0.96
C MET A 39 -7.83 -7.42 1.96
N ALA A 40 -8.76 -8.29 2.39
CA ALA A 40 -8.45 -9.31 3.37
C ALA A 40 -7.49 -10.38 2.83
N ALA A 41 -7.69 -10.80 1.58
CA ALA A 41 -6.85 -11.81 0.94
C ALA A 41 -5.41 -11.32 0.76
N LEU A 42 -5.23 -10.08 0.33
CA LEU A 42 -3.90 -9.49 0.20
C LEU A 42 -3.23 -9.26 1.53
N ILE A 43 -3.92 -8.81 2.57
CA ILE A 43 -3.32 -8.68 3.90
C ILE A 43 -2.77 -10.05 4.35
N LEU A 44 -3.55 -11.11 4.22
CA LEU A 44 -3.14 -12.46 4.63
C LEU A 44 -1.94 -12.99 3.83
N ILE A 45 -1.84 -12.68 2.53
CA ILE A 45 -0.76 -13.16 1.66
C ILE A 45 0.47 -12.25 1.75
N CYS A 46 0.29 -10.95 1.60
CA CYS A 46 1.37 -9.98 1.50
C CYS A 46 2.05 -9.72 2.84
N THR A 47 1.33 -9.77 3.97
CA THR A 47 1.95 -9.51 5.28
C THR A 47 3.11 -10.47 5.57
N PRO A 48 2.95 -11.81 5.54
CA PRO A 48 4.08 -12.71 5.82
C PRO A 48 5.20 -12.65 4.76
N ILE A 49 4.93 -12.11 3.57
CA ILE A 49 5.88 -12.03 2.44
C ILE A 49 6.71 -10.75 2.51
N PHE A 50 6.03 -9.60 2.60
CA PHE A 50 6.65 -8.29 2.49
C PHE A 50 7.07 -7.71 3.84
N LEU A 51 6.47 -8.13 4.95
CA LEU A 51 6.88 -7.68 6.29
C LEU A 51 8.34 -8.04 6.61
N PRO A 52 8.80 -9.31 6.46
CA PRO A 52 10.21 -9.64 6.74
C PRO A 52 11.17 -8.97 5.77
N LEU A 53 10.75 -8.70 4.53
CA LEU A 53 11.55 -7.96 3.56
C LEU A 53 11.68 -6.49 3.98
N ALA A 54 10.56 -5.82 4.28
CA ALA A 54 10.54 -4.43 4.71
C ALA A 54 11.36 -4.21 6.00
N MET A 55 11.26 -5.13 6.97
CA MET A 55 12.06 -5.07 8.20
C MET A 55 13.57 -5.22 7.94
N GLN A 56 13.98 -6.05 6.98
CA GLN A 56 15.40 -6.15 6.59
C GLN A 56 15.96 -4.83 6.04
N PHE A 57 15.11 -4.04 5.38
CA PHE A 57 15.46 -2.71 4.86
C PHE A 57 15.26 -1.57 5.88
N GLY A 58 14.98 -1.90 7.15
CA GLY A 58 14.88 -0.93 8.25
C GLY A 58 13.52 -0.26 8.40
N MET A 59 12.46 -0.81 7.79
CA MET A 59 11.08 -0.34 7.99
C MET A 59 10.42 -1.00 9.20
N ASP A 60 9.81 -0.20 10.07
CA ASP A 60 9.07 -0.72 11.21
C ASP A 60 7.81 -1.50 10.79
N PRO A 61 7.43 -2.57 11.52
CA PRO A 61 6.22 -3.35 11.25
C PRO A 61 4.94 -2.50 11.22
N ILE A 62 4.87 -1.51 12.10
CA ILE A 62 3.73 -0.60 12.23
C ILE A 62 3.65 0.30 10.98
N GLN A 63 4.79 0.85 10.56
CA GLN A 63 4.89 1.66 9.35
C GLN A 63 4.50 0.85 8.12
N PHE A 64 5.01 -0.37 8.00
CA PHE A 64 4.65 -1.28 6.92
C PHE A 64 3.14 -1.57 6.90
N GLY A 65 2.52 -1.84 8.06
CA GLY A 65 1.08 -2.06 8.16
C GLY A 65 0.25 -0.87 7.67
N MET A 66 0.66 0.37 8.00
CA MET A 66 -0.01 1.58 7.51
C MET A 66 0.14 1.74 6.00
N VAL A 67 1.36 1.55 5.47
CA VAL A 67 1.63 1.62 4.03
C VAL A 67 0.83 0.56 3.27
N LEU A 68 0.76 -0.66 3.79
CA LEU A 68 -0.03 -1.76 3.23
C LEU A 68 -1.51 -1.37 3.18
N MET A 69 -2.10 -0.93 4.30
CA MET A 69 -3.51 -0.52 4.35
C MET A 69 -3.83 0.65 3.42
N MET A 70 -2.93 1.63 3.29
CA MET A 70 -3.09 2.74 2.35
C MET A 70 -3.06 2.27 0.89
N ASN A 71 -2.14 1.39 0.50
CA ASN A 71 -2.09 0.81 -0.85
C ASN A 71 -3.35 0.00 -1.17
N LEU A 72 -3.82 -0.80 -0.22
CA LEU A 72 -5.03 -1.61 -0.36
C LEU A 72 -6.27 -0.73 -0.52
N GLY A 73 -6.42 0.28 0.34
CA GLY A 73 -7.52 1.25 0.26
C GLY A 73 -7.52 2.01 -1.07
N LEU A 74 -6.34 2.42 -1.54
CA LEU A 74 -6.17 2.99 -2.87
C LEU A 74 -6.55 2.00 -3.99
N GLY A 75 -6.13 0.74 -3.89
CA GLY A 75 -6.42 -0.30 -4.87
C GLY A 75 -7.92 -0.54 -5.06
N LEU A 76 -8.68 -0.55 -3.96
CA LEU A 76 -10.15 -0.68 -3.98
C LEU A 76 -10.88 0.52 -4.57
N CYS A 77 -10.25 1.70 -4.54
CA CYS A 77 -10.78 2.89 -5.17
C CYS A 77 -10.41 2.90 -6.66
N THR A 78 -9.17 2.56 -7.02
CA THR A 78 -8.59 2.83 -8.36
C THR A 78 -9.31 1.99 -9.43
N PRO A 79 -9.60 2.53 -10.63
CA PRO A 79 -10.32 1.82 -11.68
C PRO A 79 -9.40 0.86 -12.47
N PRO A 80 -9.05 -0.32 -11.90
CA PRO A 80 -9.02 -1.56 -12.68
C PRO A 80 -10.07 -2.59 -12.23
N VAL A 81 -10.43 -2.60 -10.94
CA VAL A 81 -11.49 -3.47 -10.37
C VAL A 81 -12.35 -2.70 -9.36
N GLY A 82 -11.77 -1.70 -8.67
CA GLY A 82 -12.47 -0.52 -8.14
C GLY A 82 -13.76 -0.78 -7.39
N SER A 83 -13.85 -1.86 -6.61
CA SER A 83 -15.11 -2.35 -6.04
C SER A 83 -15.81 -1.30 -5.17
N CYS A 84 -15.06 -0.56 -4.34
CA CYS A 84 -15.60 0.54 -3.54
C CYS A 84 -16.10 1.70 -4.43
N LEU A 85 -15.35 2.04 -5.47
CA LEU A 85 -15.75 3.06 -6.45
C LEU A 85 -17.01 2.64 -7.22
N PHE A 86 -17.11 1.37 -7.61
CA PHE A 86 -18.23 0.79 -8.34
C PHE A 86 -19.51 0.77 -7.49
N VAL A 87 -19.40 0.33 -6.23
CA VAL A 87 -20.51 0.33 -5.27
C VAL A 87 -20.96 1.76 -4.96
N GLY A 88 -20.03 2.70 -4.74
CA GLY A 88 -20.36 4.10 -4.53
C GLY A 88 -21.08 4.73 -5.73
N CYS A 89 -20.64 4.42 -6.95
CA CYS A 89 -21.30 4.85 -8.19
C CYS A 89 -22.69 4.23 -8.36
N ALA A 90 -22.85 2.95 -8.01
CA ALA A 90 -24.12 2.24 -8.09
C ALA A 90 -25.17 2.79 -7.13
N ILE A 91 -24.78 3.13 -5.89
CA ILE A 91 -25.67 3.75 -4.90
C ILE A 91 -25.95 5.21 -5.25
N GLY A 92 -24.92 5.95 -5.71
CA GLY A 92 -25.02 7.38 -6.04
C GLY A 92 -25.63 7.69 -7.41
N GLY A 93 -25.85 6.69 -8.27
CA GLY A 93 -26.36 6.89 -9.64
C GLY A 93 -25.42 7.68 -10.57
N VAL A 94 -24.12 7.73 -10.25
CA VAL A 94 -23.13 8.52 -11.00
C VAL A 94 -22.30 7.60 -11.90
N LYS A 95 -22.00 8.03 -13.12
CA LYS A 95 -21.10 7.27 -14.01
C LYS A 95 -19.69 7.22 -13.41
N ILE A 96 -19.05 6.05 -13.49
CA ILE A 96 -17.69 5.80 -12.99
C ILE A 96 -16.69 6.81 -13.57
N GLU A 97 -16.80 7.14 -14.86
CA GLU A 97 -15.92 8.14 -15.50
C GLU A 97 -15.99 9.50 -14.81
N LYS A 98 -17.19 9.98 -14.45
CA LYS A 98 -17.36 11.23 -13.69
C LYS A 98 -16.85 11.11 -12.26
N ALA A 99 -17.04 9.96 -11.62
CA ALA A 99 -16.55 9.73 -10.27
C ALA A 99 -15.01 9.73 -10.24
N VAL A 100 -14.35 9.00 -11.14
CA VAL A 100 -12.88 8.98 -11.26
C VAL A 100 -12.34 10.39 -11.52
N GLN A 101 -12.96 11.14 -12.43
CA GLN A 101 -12.52 12.49 -12.76
C GLN A 101 -12.70 13.48 -11.58
N SER A 102 -13.71 13.27 -10.73
CA SER A 102 -13.95 14.08 -9.54
C SER A 102 -13.08 13.64 -8.34
N ILE A 103 -12.66 12.37 -8.28
CA ILE A 103 -11.89 11.78 -7.16
C ILE A 103 -10.37 11.86 -7.41
N TRP A 104 -9.92 12.22 -8.62
CA TRP A 104 -8.52 12.55 -8.96
C TRP A 104 -7.76 13.35 -7.87
N PRO A 105 -8.28 14.45 -7.28
CA PRO A 105 -7.53 15.20 -6.28
C PRO A 105 -7.38 14.41 -4.97
N PHE A 106 -8.32 13.52 -4.67
CA PHE A 106 -8.25 12.60 -3.54
C PHE A 106 -7.22 11.50 -3.76
N TYR A 107 -7.12 10.94 -4.98
CA TYR A 107 -6.04 10.01 -5.31
C TYR A 107 -4.68 10.62 -5.09
N LEU A 108 -4.50 11.85 -5.57
CA LEU A 108 -3.24 12.56 -5.46
C LEU A 108 -2.91 12.83 -3.99
N ALA A 109 -3.88 13.22 -3.18
CA ALA A 109 -3.72 13.37 -1.73
C ALA A 109 -3.29 12.07 -1.06
N ILE A 110 -3.94 10.94 -1.36
CA ILE A 110 -3.60 9.65 -0.73
C ILE A 110 -2.25 9.13 -1.25
N LEU A 111 -1.89 9.34 -2.52
CA LEU A 111 -0.56 9.03 -3.05
C LEU A 111 0.53 9.87 -2.39
N THR A 112 0.28 11.17 -2.18
CA THR A 112 1.21 12.02 -1.43
C THR A 112 1.31 11.59 0.02
N ALA A 113 0.21 11.21 0.66
CA ALA A 113 0.23 10.65 2.00
C ALA A 113 1.00 9.33 2.05
N LEU A 114 0.84 8.44 1.07
CA LEU A 114 1.56 7.18 0.94
C LEU A 114 3.08 7.42 0.86
N LEU A 115 3.51 8.36 0.02
CA LEU A 115 4.91 8.77 -0.08
C LEU A 115 5.39 9.38 1.23
N LEU A 116 4.64 10.29 1.85
CA LEU A 116 5.02 10.87 3.13
C LEU A 116 5.16 9.80 4.23
N THR A 117 4.23 8.85 4.30
CA THR A 117 4.23 7.71 5.25
C THR A 117 5.39 6.74 4.99
N THR A 118 5.76 6.54 3.72
CA THR A 118 6.86 5.65 3.32
C THR A 118 8.23 6.27 3.60
N TYR A 119 8.39 7.58 3.36
CA TYR A 119 9.68 8.28 3.45
C TYR A 119 9.91 9.01 4.78
N ILE A 120 8.84 9.34 5.52
CA ILE A 120 8.90 10.03 6.80
C ILE A 120 8.23 9.15 7.85
N PRO A 121 8.98 8.21 8.46
CA PRO A 121 8.49 7.38 9.56
C PRO A 121 7.91 8.22 10.70
N ALA A 122 8.43 9.43 10.91
CA ALA A 122 7.98 10.32 11.97
C ALA A 122 6.51 10.74 11.83
N ILE A 123 5.92 10.88 10.64
CA ILE A 123 4.49 11.26 10.53
C ILE A 123 3.61 10.13 11.05
N SER A 124 4.02 8.89 10.79
CA SER A 124 3.22 7.70 11.07
C SER A 124 3.55 7.10 12.42
N MET A 125 4.75 7.32 12.95
CA MET A 125 5.23 6.85 14.25
C MET A 125 5.11 7.90 15.36
N THR A 126 4.90 9.20 15.05
CA THR A 126 4.63 10.21 16.10
C THR A 126 3.33 9.95 16.84
N LEU A 127 2.25 9.61 16.14
CA LEU A 127 0.97 9.30 16.78
C LEU A 127 1.03 8.00 17.62
N PRO A 128 1.58 6.87 17.10
CA PRO A 128 1.81 5.67 17.89
C PRO A 128 2.74 5.91 19.09
N ASN A 129 3.84 6.66 18.93
CA ASN A 129 4.73 6.96 20.06
C ASN A 129 4.08 7.87 21.11
N LEU A 130 3.14 8.75 20.71
CA LEU A 130 2.38 9.59 21.63
C LEU A 130 1.22 8.85 22.33
N VAL A 131 0.59 7.88 21.65
CA VAL A 131 -0.58 7.15 22.17
C VAL A 131 -0.20 5.84 22.88
N PHE A 132 0.77 5.10 22.35
CA PHE A 132 1.25 3.83 22.92
C PHE A 132 2.46 3.99 23.83
N GLY A 133 3.06 5.19 23.89
CA GLY A 133 4.19 5.50 24.76
C GLY A 133 5.49 4.86 24.26
N ALA A 134 6.57 5.64 24.26
CA ALA A 134 7.90 5.18 23.88
C ALA A 134 8.28 3.87 24.59
N SER A 135 8.64 2.86 23.79
CA SER A 135 9.44 1.71 24.22
C SER A 135 10.65 1.58 23.30
#